data_AF-A0A7R9TYY9-F1
#
_entry.id   AF-A0A7R9TYY9-F1
#
_cell.length_a   1.000
_cell.length_b   1.000
_cell.length_c   1.000
_cell.angle_alpha   90.00
_cell.angle_beta   90.00
_cell.angle_gamma   90.00
#
_symmetry.space_group_name_H-M   'P 1'
#
loop_
_entity.id
_entity.type
_entity.pdbx_description
1 polymer ?
#
loop_
_entity_poly.entity_id
_entity_poly.type
_entity_poly.pdbx_seq_one_letter_code
_entity_poly.pdbx_strand_id
1 'polypeptide(L)'
;GRGATSRPRPYFNKGTYALADALVSTDCIDIPGDARDENACAHVNFNTGVLHFRPSNASKAFVETWKNKVASSTIAWMRDQPAFNLLTHEGVPGHALSPATAVPREKKGKPGHRMLYHAANASLLLGVLPNWLFGNGHTYFVQWHHETHAADGAPYSVHMTYQYGDTGAYAYGKRERMRQAGIWRADPPAFYGDGDDDVKFLVIADEGAQMRFPDDEPATIGTDREAHRVAIARHLQEDKLRRTTVRNGLALAKALGRVLVLPRARCYCDKIWNNLNACRAPGAETFTLPYACPMDHIYDLPRWFDDVGRGVLPDFREPGFLSDARVPSEVRASRGRIVVDRAGDARAGYPAWSSGGGGDAEAEDVVRLRHGFTAADAVAATAALASKRVVEVDYLGGAETFCGF
;
A
#
# COMPACT_ATOMS: atom_id res chain seq x y z
N GLY A 1 23.34 3.52 -0.37
CA GLY A 1 23.52 3.55 1.11
C GLY A 1 22.47 4.43 1.73
N ARG A 2 21.70 3.91 2.70
CA ARG A 2 20.87 4.69 3.63
C ARG A 2 21.11 4.14 5.02
N GLY A 3 22.10 4.70 5.70
CA GLY A 3 22.34 4.47 7.12
C GLY A 3 21.58 5.52 7.93
N ALA A 4 20.58 5.09 8.69
CA ALA A 4 20.03 5.83 9.83
C ALA A 4 19.27 4.84 10.74
N THR A 5 19.97 4.34 11.76
CA THR A 5 19.46 3.59 12.94
C THR A 5 18.45 2.45 12.68
N SER A 6 18.91 1.27 12.28
CA SER A 6 18.05 0.10 12.02
C SER A 6 17.53 -0.66 13.26
N ARG A 7 17.62 -0.07 14.47
CA ARG A 7 17.25 -0.76 15.72
C ARG A 7 16.30 0.10 16.55
N PRO A 8 15.07 -0.39 16.86
CA PRO A 8 14.13 0.35 17.70
C PRO A 8 14.46 0.26 19.20
N ARG A 9 15.28 -0.71 19.63
CA ARG A 9 15.58 -0.95 21.06
C ARG A 9 16.12 0.28 21.83
N PRO A 10 17.04 1.10 21.28
CA PRO A 10 17.44 2.34 21.95
C PRO A 10 16.27 3.32 22.14
N TYR A 11 15.31 3.36 21.22
CA TYR A 11 14.13 4.22 21.31
C TYR A 11 13.25 3.85 22.52
N PHE A 12 13.06 2.56 22.77
CA PHE A 12 12.26 2.03 23.88
C PHE A 12 12.82 2.37 25.27
N ASN A 13 14.08 2.79 25.37
CA ASN A 13 14.74 3.10 26.65
C ASN A 13 14.97 4.60 26.86
N LYS A 14 14.38 5.46 26.03
CA LYS A 14 14.47 6.92 26.16
C LYS A 14 13.27 7.48 26.91
N GLY A 15 13.49 8.62 27.58
CA GLY A 15 12.43 9.41 28.18
C GLY A 15 11.52 8.63 29.12
N THR A 16 10.21 8.84 28.99
CA THR A 16 9.20 8.17 29.80
C THR A 16 9.07 6.69 29.45
N TYR A 17 9.39 6.25 28.23
CA TYR A 17 9.36 4.82 27.89
C TYR A 17 10.31 3.94 28.70
N ALA A 18 11.36 4.53 29.29
CA ALA A 18 12.22 3.83 30.24
C ALA A 18 11.44 3.29 31.47
N LEU A 19 10.32 3.92 31.81
CA LEU A 19 9.46 3.57 32.94
C LEU A 19 8.39 2.54 32.57
N ALA A 20 8.02 2.42 31.29
CA ALA A 20 6.91 1.59 30.85
C ALA A 20 7.20 0.09 31.07
N ASP A 21 6.19 -0.64 31.54
CA ASP A 21 6.20 -2.10 31.62
C ASP A 21 6.09 -2.72 30.22
N ALA A 22 5.24 -2.13 29.40
CA ALA A 22 4.99 -2.56 28.04
C ALA A 22 4.91 -1.36 27.07
N LEU A 23 5.36 -1.57 25.84
CA LEU A 23 5.13 -0.67 24.72
C LEU A 23 4.35 -1.42 23.62
N VAL A 24 3.39 -0.73 22.99
CA VAL A 24 2.51 -1.31 21.97
C VAL A 24 2.31 -0.33 20.81
N SER A 25 2.11 -0.82 19.59
CA SER A 25 1.70 0.04 18.46
C SER A 25 0.19 0.35 18.49
N THR A 26 -0.26 1.26 17.63
CA THR A 26 -1.63 1.78 17.64
C THR A 26 -2.32 1.63 16.28
N ASP A 27 -3.63 1.39 16.30
CA ASP A 27 -4.46 1.51 15.11
C ASP A 27 -4.84 2.99 14.83
N CYS A 28 -4.42 3.97 15.63
CA CYS A 28 -4.69 5.39 15.34
C CYS A 28 -4.17 5.78 13.95
N ILE A 29 -4.95 6.50 13.16
CA ILE A 29 -4.54 6.99 11.82
C ILE A 29 -4.33 8.50 11.75
N ASP A 30 -4.56 9.21 12.87
CA ASP A 30 -4.27 10.64 13.06
C ASP A 30 -2.83 10.85 13.50
N ILE A 31 -1.93 10.97 12.52
CA ILE A 31 -0.50 11.16 12.78
C ILE A 31 -0.22 12.53 13.45
N PRO A 32 -0.81 13.65 12.99
CA PRO A 32 -0.64 14.94 13.69
C PRO A 32 -1.15 14.91 15.14
N GLY A 33 -2.29 14.27 15.40
CA GLY A 33 -2.85 14.11 16.74
C GLY A 33 -2.02 13.21 17.63
N ASP A 34 -1.50 12.10 17.09
CA ASP A 34 -0.55 11.23 17.79
C ASP A 34 0.72 12.00 18.17
N ALA A 35 1.30 12.77 17.23
CA ALA A 35 2.53 13.52 17.44
C ALA A 35 2.41 14.61 18.52
N ARG A 36 1.24 15.24 18.66
CA ARG A 36 0.99 16.22 19.74
C ARG A 36 1.03 15.61 21.13
N ASP A 37 0.75 14.31 21.26
CA ASP A 37 0.73 13.61 22.55
C ASP A 37 -0.20 14.30 23.56
N GLU A 38 -1.42 14.58 23.11
CA GLU A 38 -2.50 15.27 23.86
C GLU A 38 -3.77 14.40 23.95
N ASN A 39 -3.58 13.08 23.98
CA ASN A 39 -4.62 12.07 24.17
C ASN A 39 -5.58 11.92 22.99
N ALA A 40 -5.25 12.50 21.83
CA ALA A 40 -6.08 12.45 20.62
C ALA A 40 -6.36 11.01 20.16
N CYS A 41 -5.35 10.13 20.24
CA CYS A 41 -5.45 8.72 19.85
C CYS A 41 -5.89 7.77 20.98
N ALA A 42 -6.23 8.27 22.17
CA ALA A 42 -6.42 7.40 23.35
C ALA A 42 -7.72 6.59 23.34
N HIS A 43 -8.63 6.88 22.41
CA HIS A 43 -9.88 6.17 22.19
C HIS A 43 -9.75 5.06 21.12
N VAL A 44 -8.59 4.96 20.46
CA VAL A 44 -8.36 4.01 19.38
C VAL A 44 -7.74 2.73 19.94
N ASN A 45 -8.09 1.59 19.34
CA ASN A 45 -7.49 0.32 19.69
C ASN A 45 -5.96 0.31 19.54
N PHE A 46 -5.32 -0.47 20.40
CA PHE A 46 -3.92 -0.87 20.23
C PHE A 46 -3.80 -1.99 19.20
N ASN A 47 -2.64 -2.03 18.56
CA ASN A 47 -2.28 -3.06 17.62
C ASN A 47 -1.20 -3.97 18.20
N THR A 48 -1.40 -5.28 18.14
CA THR A 48 -0.45 -6.27 18.69
C THR A 48 0.68 -6.64 17.72
N GLY A 49 0.77 -5.96 16.57
CA GLY A 49 1.82 -6.17 15.58
C GLY A 49 3.20 -5.68 15.99
N VAL A 50 3.29 -4.73 16.93
CA VAL A 50 4.55 -4.37 17.60
C VAL A 50 4.33 -4.33 19.11
N LEU A 51 5.02 -5.23 19.82
CA LEU A 51 4.95 -5.35 21.26
C LEU A 51 6.37 -5.37 21.85
N HIS A 52 6.55 -4.69 22.97
CA HIS A 52 7.76 -4.77 23.78
C HIS A 52 7.36 -4.88 25.25
N PHE A 53 7.69 -6.00 25.89
CA PHE A 53 7.50 -6.18 27.33
C PHE A 53 8.84 -6.15 28.04
N ARG A 54 8.94 -5.37 29.11
CA ARG A 54 10.02 -5.51 30.10
C ARG A 54 9.73 -6.73 30.98
N PRO A 55 10.75 -7.43 31.49
CA PRO A 55 10.57 -8.61 32.33
C PRO A 55 10.16 -8.27 33.78
N SER A 56 9.29 -7.26 33.97
CA SER A 56 8.74 -6.88 35.27
C SER A 56 7.67 -7.89 35.74
N ASN A 57 7.35 -7.87 37.05
CA ASN A 57 6.27 -8.70 37.59
C ASN A 57 4.91 -8.32 36.97
N ALA A 58 4.68 -7.02 36.75
CA ALA A 58 3.47 -6.51 36.10
C ALA A 58 3.31 -7.07 34.67
N SER A 59 4.36 -6.96 33.84
CA SER A 59 4.34 -7.51 32.47
C SER A 59 4.11 -9.01 32.42
N LYS A 60 4.76 -9.78 33.32
CA LYS A 60 4.59 -11.23 33.37
C LYS A 60 3.16 -11.61 33.73
N ALA A 61 2.60 -10.97 34.75
CA ALA A 61 1.21 -11.18 35.17
C ALA A 61 0.23 -10.84 34.04
N PHE A 62 0.42 -9.69 33.38
CA PHE A 62 -0.44 -9.29 32.26
C PHE A 62 -0.36 -10.28 31.09
N VAL A 63 0.84 -10.69 30.67
CA VAL A 63 1.01 -11.64 29.56
C VAL A 63 0.41 -13.00 29.90
N GLU A 64 0.49 -13.44 31.15
CA GLU A 64 -0.17 -14.67 31.60
C GLU A 64 -1.70 -14.56 31.51
N THR A 65 -2.29 -13.47 32.01
CA THR A 65 -3.73 -13.21 31.87
C THR A 65 -4.15 -13.15 30.41
N TRP A 66 -3.37 -12.49 29.56
CA TRP A 66 -3.64 -12.38 28.12
C TRP A 66 -3.59 -13.73 27.40
N LYS A 67 -2.55 -14.53 27.66
CA LYS A 67 -2.43 -15.92 27.17
C LYS A 67 -3.66 -16.73 27.59
N ASN A 68 -4.03 -16.69 28.87
CA ASN A 68 -5.15 -17.45 29.40
C ASN A 68 -6.48 -16.99 28.77
N LYS A 69 -6.67 -15.68 28.54
CA LYS A 69 -7.85 -15.13 27.88
C LYS A 69 -8.01 -15.64 26.45
N VAL A 70 -6.93 -15.64 25.68
CA VAL A 70 -6.95 -16.16 24.30
C VAL A 70 -7.19 -17.67 24.29
N ALA A 71 -6.51 -18.42 25.15
CA ALA A 71 -6.59 -19.89 25.18
C ALA A 71 -7.94 -20.44 25.68
N SER A 72 -8.61 -19.74 26.59
CA SER A 72 -9.87 -20.19 27.20
C SER A 72 -11.13 -19.65 26.52
N SER A 73 -11.00 -18.67 25.64
CA SER A 73 -12.16 -18.03 25.03
C SER A 73 -12.83 -18.93 23.99
N THR A 74 -14.14 -19.10 24.12
CA THR A 74 -15.00 -19.75 23.11
C THR A 74 -15.55 -18.77 22.06
N ILE A 75 -15.29 -17.47 22.22
CA ILE A 75 -15.72 -16.42 21.28
C ILE A 75 -14.86 -16.49 20.02
N ALA A 76 -15.48 -16.74 18.87
CA ALA A 76 -14.81 -17.00 17.59
C ALA A 76 -13.84 -15.88 17.13
N TRP A 77 -14.13 -14.62 17.48
CA TRP A 77 -13.30 -13.47 17.12
C TRP A 77 -12.24 -13.10 18.17
N MET A 78 -12.21 -13.76 19.34
CA MET A 78 -11.31 -13.43 20.44
C MET A 78 -9.89 -13.94 20.17
N ARG A 79 -9.18 -13.22 19.32
CA ARG A 79 -7.75 -13.43 19.06
C ARG A 79 -6.89 -12.55 19.97
N ASP A 80 -5.60 -12.54 19.71
CA ASP A 80 -4.60 -11.81 20.48
C ASP A 80 -4.92 -10.31 20.57
N GLN A 81 -5.17 -9.59 19.46
CA GLN A 81 -5.45 -8.15 19.48
C GLN A 81 -6.74 -7.77 20.23
N PRO A 82 -7.91 -8.39 19.97
CA PRO A 82 -9.12 -8.06 20.71
C PRO A 82 -9.01 -8.40 22.20
N ALA A 83 -8.37 -9.51 22.55
CA ALA A 83 -8.13 -9.88 23.95
C ALA A 83 -7.21 -8.85 24.65
N PHE A 84 -6.16 -8.40 23.95
CA PHE A 84 -5.24 -7.38 24.49
C PHE A 84 -5.97 -6.07 24.78
N ASN A 85 -6.78 -5.59 23.83
CA ASN A 85 -7.55 -4.36 24.00
C ASN A 85 -8.58 -4.48 25.13
N LEU A 86 -9.29 -5.61 25.23
CA LEU A 86 -10.24 -5.84 26.32
C LEU A 86 -9.55 -5.75 27.68
N LEU A 87 -8.44 -6.47 27.86
CA LEU A 87 -7.72 -6.53 29.14
C LEU A 87 -7.06 -5.20 29.50
N THR A 88 -6.49 -4.48 28.52
CA THR A 88 -5.85 -3.18 28.79
C THR A 88 -6.84 -2.11 29.23
N HIS A 89 -8.11 -2.21 28.81
CA HIS A 89 -9.17 -1.27 29.20
C HIS A 89 -9.98 -1.71 30.42
N GLU A 90 -9.64 -2.82 31.08
CA GLU A 90 -10.28 -3.20 32.34
C GLU A 90 -10.11 -2.10 33.41
N GLY A 91 -11.20 -1.78 34.12
CA GLY A 91 -11.20 -0.74 35.15
C GLY A 91 -11.28 0.70 34.63
N VAL A 92 -11.46 0.91 33.31
CA VAL A 92 -11.55 2.23 32.69
C VAL A 92 -13.03 2.61 32.46
N PRO A 93 -13.50 3.77 32.93
CA PRO A 93 -14.82 4.29 32.53
C PRO A 93 -14.79 4.71 31.04
N GLY A 94 -15.34 3.87 30.17
CA GLY A 94 -15.39 4.11 28.72
C GLY A 94 -14.18 3.55 27.95
N HIS A 95 -13.91 4.12 26.77
CA HIS A 95 -12.89 3.60 25.84
C HIS A 95 -11.54 4.33 25.89
N ALA A 96 -11.40 5.41 26.67
CA ALA A 96 -10.18 6.21 26.69
C ALA A 96 -9.37 5.98 27.97
N LEU A 97 -8.10 5.58 27.82
CA LEU A 97 -7.21 5.42 28.97
C LEU A 97 -6.84 6.77 29.61
N SER A 98 -6.62 6.73 30.93
CA SER A 98 -6.13 7.87 31.69
C SER A 98 -4.59 7.93 31.65
N PRO A 99 -3.99 9.09 31.35
CA PRO A 99 -2.54 9.26 31.44
C PRO A 99 -2.03 9.03 32.87
N ALA A 100 -1.01 8.19 33.00
CA ALA A 100 -0.26 7.92 34.22
C ALA A 100 0.89 8.91 34.44
N THR A 101 1.35 9.57 33.36
CA THR A 101 2.45 10.52 33.40
C THR A 101 2.12 11.77 32.60
N ALA A 102 2.47 12.93 33.13
CA ALA A 102 2.50 14.18 32.38
C ALA A 102 3.88 14.37 31.74
N VAL A 103 3.93 14.53 30.42
CA VAL A 103 5.16 14.91 29.71
C VAL A 103 5.22 16.44 29.62
N PRO A 104 6.31 17.09 30.08
CA PRO A 104 6.48 18.53 29.92
C PRO A 104 6.34 18.94 28.45
N ARG A 105 5.67 20.07 28.19
CA ARG A 105 5.30 20.50 26.82
C ARG A 105 6.51 20.60 25.89
N GLU A 106 7.65 21.06 26.41
CA GLU A 106 8.92 21.18 25.68
C GLU A 106 9.63 19.84 25.41
N LYS A 107 9.13 18.74 25.99
CA LYS A 107 9.63 17.37 25.78
C LYS A 107 8.67 16.51 24.97
N LYS A 108 7.39 16.87 24.84
CA LYS A 108 6.44 16.13 24.01
C LYS A 108 6.95 15.99 22.58
N GLY A 109 6.77 14.81 22.01
CA GLY A 109 7.25 14.47 20.66
C GLY A 109 8.77 14.22 20.57
N LYS A 110 9.56 14.48 21.62
CA LYS A 110 10.97 14.06 21.65
C LYS A 110 11.07 12.54 21.77
N PRO A 111 12.16 11.90 21.28
CA PRO A 111 12.31 10.45 21.30
C PRO A 111 12.06 9.84 22.68
N GLY A 112 11.04 8.97 22.77
CA GLY A 112 10.64 8.27 23.99
C GLY A 112 9.98 9.12 25.09
N HIS A 113 9.74 10.42 24.86
CA HIS A 113 9.00 11.30 25.77
C HIS A 113 7.53 11.38 25.36
N ARG A 114 6.78 10.36 25.76
CA ARG A 114 5.34 10.23 25.49
C ARG A 114 4.53 9.90 26.73
N MET A 115 3.23 10.20 26.72
CA MET A 115 2.33 9.80 27.79
C MET A 115 2.34 8.28 27.96
N LEU A 116 2.37 7.86 29.22
CA LEU A 116 2.11 6.49 29.62
C LEU A 116 0.69 6.41 30.18
N TYR A 117 0.11 5.23 30.17
CA TYR A 117 -1.26 4.99 30.58
C TYR A 117 -1.34 3.97 31.71
N HIS A 118 -2.27 4.17 32.63
CA HIS A 118 -2.68 3.13 33.58
C HIS A 118 -3.61 2.16 32.84
N ALA A 119 -3.10 0.97 32.53
CA ALA A 119 -3.84 -0.09 31.86
C ALA A 119 -4.10 -1.29 32.79
N ALA A 120 -5.06 -2.13 32.41
CA ALA A 120 -5.42 -3.36 33.11
C ALA A 120 -5.68 -3.14 34.60
N ASN A 121 -6.70 -2.35 34.93
CA ASN A 121 -7.04 -1.94 36.30
C ASN A 121 -5.85 -1.31 37.03
N ALA A 122 -5.14 -0.42 36.33
CA ALA A 122 -3.92 0.26 36.78
C ALA A 122 -2.75 -0.66 37.19
N SER A 123 -2.78 -1.95 36.82
CA SER A 123 -1.71 -2.92 37.13
C SER A 123 -0.56 -2.92 36.12
N LEU A 124 -0.72 -2.26 34.96
CA LEU A 124 0.28 -2.19 33.90
C LEU A 124 0.52 -0.73 33.48
N LEU A 125 1.78 -0.29 33.46
CA LEU A 125 2.15 0.99 32.87
C LEU A 125 2.45 0.83 31.38
N LEU A 126 1.51 1.26 30.53
CA LEU A 126 1.53 1.05 29.08
C LEU A 126 2.00 2.30 28.33
N GLY A 127 2.98 2.17 27.43
CA GLY A 127 3.35 3.21 26.48
C GLY A 127 2.87 2.88 25.07
N VAL A 128 2.40 3.90 24.33
CA VAL A 128 1.96 3.75 22.94
C VAL A 128 3.05 4.27 22.01
N LEU A 129 3.53 3.42 21.12
CA LEU A 129 4.56 3.73 20.14
C LEU A 129 4.04 4.74 19.10
N PRO A 130 4.86 5.74 18.70
CA PRO A 130 4.44 6.73 17.73
C PRO A 130 4.21 6.14 16.36
N ASN A 131 3.05 6.48 15.80
CA ASN A 131 2.57 5.94 14.55
C ASN A 131 3.50 6.26 13.38
N TRP A 132 4.11 7.45 13.33
CA TRP A 132 5.04 7.78 12.25
C TRP A 132 6.35 6.94 12.28
N LEU A 133 6.74 6.37 13.43
CA LEU A 133 7.92 5.49 13.54
C LEU A 133 7.58 4.00 13.61
N PHE A 134 6.35 3.66 14.01
CA PHE A 134 5.83 2.30 14.13
C PHE A 134 4.49 2.23 13.42
N GLY A 135 4.54 2.50 12.11
CA GLY A 135 3.38 2.75 11.27
C GLY A 135 2.45 1.58 11.16
N ASN A 136 1.17 1.88 11.21
CA ASN A 136 0.14 0.93 10.81
C ASN A 136 -0.03 0.92 9.28
N GLY A 137 -0.80 -0.02 8.75
CA GLY A 137 -0.88 -0.16 7.30
C GLY A 137 -1.63 0.98 6.58
N HIS A 138 -2.48 1.73 7.28
CA HIS A 138 -3.12 2.91 6.69
C HIS A 138 -2.10 4.05 6.54
N THR A 139 -1.41 4.38 7.62
CA THR A 139 -0.42 5.47 7.61
C THR A 139 0.77 5.21 6.69
N TYR A 140 1.22 3.95 6.59
CA TYR A 140 2.36 3.61 5.74
C TYR A 140 1.98 3.41 4.26
N PHE A 141 0.91 2.66 3.96
CA PHE A 141 0.57 2.23 2.59
C PHE A 141 -0.60 2.99 1.94
N VAL A 142 -1.32 3.85 2.69
CA VAL A 142 -2.40 4.70 2.16
C VAL A 142 -2.00 6.16 2.20
N GLN A 143 -1.64 6.66 3.39
CA GLN A 143 -1.21 8.05 3.55
C GLN A 143 0.22 8.30 3.05
N TRP A 144 1.02 7.24 2.86
CA TRP A 144 2.43 7.31 2.48
C TRP A 144 3.19 8.33 3.33
N HIS A 145 2.96 8.31 4.66
CA HIS A 145 3.45 9.36 5.57
C HIS A 145 4.95 9.57 5.48
N HIS A 146 5.71 8.48 5.45
CA HIS A 146 7.16 8.50 5.35
C HIS A 146 7.69 9.15 4.06
N GLU A 147 6.89 9.22 3.01
CA GLU A 147 7.24 9.90 1.76
C GLU A 147 6.77 11.36 1.79
N THR A 148 5.55 11.62 2.25
CA THR A 148 4.95 12.96 2.29
C THR A 148 5.52 13.85 3.40
N HIS A 149 6.07 13.24 4.46
CA HIS A 149 6.66 13.88 5.62
C HIS A 149 8.07 13.34 5.88
N ALA A 150 8.93 13.35 4.87
CA ALA A 150 10.29 12.80 4.96
C ALA A 150 11.14 13.37 6.13
N ALA A 151 10.79 14.56 6.64
CA ALA A 151 11.42 15.17 7.81
C ALA A 151 11.23 14.36 9.11
N ASP A 152 10.17 13.54 9.20
CA ASP A 152 9.90 12.66 10.35
C ASP A 152 10.76 11.39 10.35
N GLY A 153 11.48 11.14 9.24
CA GLY A 153 12.33 9.98 9.05
C GLY A 153 11.59 8.73 8.61
N ALA A 154 12.35 7.69 8.26
CA ALA A 154 11.80 6.38 7.93
C ALA A 154 11.35 5.65 9.21
N PRO A 155 10.22 4.91 9.17
CA PRO A 155 9.76 4.16 10.32
C PRO A 155 10.70 3.00 10.67
N TYR A 156 10.78 2.65 11.96
CA TYR A 156 11.49 1.47 12.44
C TYR A 156 10.78 0.17 12.08
N SER A 157 9.45 0.21 12.01
CA SER A 157 8.61 -0.95 11.75
C SER A 157 7.29 -0.50 11.13
N VAL A 158 6.70 -1.39 10.33
CA VAL A 158 5.35 -1.26 9.83
C VAL A 158 4.60 -2.52 10.24
N HIS A 159 3.45 -2.35 10.91
CA HIS A 159 2.60 -3.47 11.28
C HIS A 159 1.38 -3.55 10.36
N MET A 160 1.06 -4.78 9.95
CA MET A 160 0.10 -5.05 8.89
C MET A 160 -1.34 -5.09 9.43
N THR A 161 -1.93 -3.90 9.55
CA THR A 161 -3.36 -3.63 9.81
C THR A 161 -3.96 -2.69 8.76
N TYR A 162 -5.29 -2.60 8.63
CA TYR A 162 -5.98 -1.88 7.54
C TYR A 162 -5.72 -2.45 6.12
N GLN A 163 -5.48 -3.76 6.02
CA GLN A 163 -5.44 -4.48 4.74
C GLN A 163 -6.69 -5.34 4.54
N TYR A 164 -6.93 -5.67 3.28
CA TYR A 164 -8.06 -6.49 2.83
C TYR A 164 -7.56 -7.71 2.03
N GLY A 165 -8.45 -8.66 1.74
CA GLY A 165 -8.15 -9.76 0.82
C GLY A 165 -7.31 -10.91 1.40
N ASP A 166 -7.02 -10.92 2.70
CA ASP A 166 -6.49 -12.10 3.37
C ASP A 166 -7.58 -13.17 3.58
N THR A 167 -7.18 -14.44 3.61
CA THR A 167 -8.05 -15.55 4.03
C THR A 167 -7.45 -16.24 5.26
N GLY A 168 -8.21 -17.17 5.85
CA GLY A 168 -7.67 -18.02 6.93
C GLY A 168 -6.48 -18.88 6.50
N ALA A 169 -6.32 -19.12 5.18
CA ALA A 169 -5.25 -19.94 4.63
C ALA A 169 -4.02 -19.13 4.20
N TYR A 170 -4.18 -17.87 3.78
CA TYR A 170 -3.08 -17.08 3.23
C TYR A 170 -3.27 -15.57 3.35
N ALA A 171 -2.17 -14.85 3.60
CA ALA A 171 -2.15 -13.40 3.80
C ALA A 171 -1.87 -12.64 2.49
N TYR A 172 -2.77 -12.77 1.50
CA TYR A 172 -2.59 -12.18 0.17
C TYR A 172 -2.42 -10.66 0.22
N GLY A 173 -3.32 -9.94 0.90
CA GLY A 173 -3.30 -8.48 0.96
C GLY A 173 -2.07 -7.95 1.65
N LYS A 174 -1.67 -8.58 2.76
CA LYS A 174 -0.45 -8.17 3.48
C LYS A 174 0.79 -8.37 2.64
N ARG A 175 0.91 -9.50 1.95
CA ARG A 175 2.06 -9.77 1.08
C ARG A 175 2.12 -8.76 -0.08
N GLU A 176 1.01 -8.53 -0.77
CA GLU A 176 0.99 -7.60 -1.90
C GLU A 176 1.25 -6.15 -1.49
N ARG A 177 0.76 -5.70 -0.34
CA ARG A 177 1.13 -4.39 0.23
C ARG A 177 2.63 -4.22 0.40
N MET A 178 3.28 -5.22 0.99
CA MET A 178 4.71 -5.19 1.23
C MET A 178 5.51 -5.27 -0.08
N ARG A 179 5.02 -6.01 -1.09
CA ARG A 179 5.61 -6.03 -2.43
C ARG A 179 5.48 -4.66 -3.12
N GLN A 180 4.28 -4.08 -3.15
CA GLN A 180 4.02 -2.77 -3.76
C GLN A 180 4.87 -1.64 -3.15
N ALA A 181 5.15 -1.70 -1.85
CA ALA A 181 6.01 -0.73 -1.18
C ALA A 181 7.51 -1.08 -1.25
N GLY A 182 7.88 -2.18 -1.92
CA GLY A 182 9.27 -2.59 -2.04
C GLY A 182 9.93 -2.99 -0.71
N ILE A 183 9.15 -3.46 0.28
CA ILE A 183 9.65 -3.90 1.60
C ILE A 183 9.51 -5.41 1.85
N TRP A 184 8.85 -6.15 0.96
CA TRP A 184 8.83 -7.61 0.99
C TRP A 184 10.18 -8.20 0.56
N ARG A 185 10.75 -9.11 1.36
CA ARG A 185 12.11 -9.65 1.16
C ARG A 185 12.17 -11.16 0.92
N ALA A 186 11.03 -11.85 0.94
CA ALA A 186 11.00 -13.30 0.91
C ALA A 186 10.92 -13.91 -0.50
N ASP A 187 10.75 -13.10 -1.54
CA ASP A 187 10.67 -13.61 -2.92
C ASP A 187 12.06 -14.05 -3.42
N PRO A 188 12.15 -15.18 -4.15
CA PRO A 188 13.41 -15.68 -4.70
C PRO A 188 13.91 -14.84 -5.88
N PRO A 189 15.20 -14.95 -6.27
CA PRO A 189 15.75 -14.22 -7.43
C PRO A 189 14.95 -14.41 -8.73
N ALA A 190 14.47 -15.64 -9.00
CA ALA A 190 13.64 -15.94 -10.17
C ALA A 190 12.34 -15.11 -10.26
N PHE A 191 11.79 -14.65 -9.12
CA PHE A 191 10.65 -13.73 -9.12
C PHE A 191 10.97 -12.43 -9.86
N TYR A 192 12.22 -11.96 -9.73
CA TYR A 192 12.74 -10.73 -10.33
C TYR A 192 13.27 -10.94 -11.76
N GLY A 193 13.16 -12.14 -12.32
CA GLY A 193 13.72 -12.51 -13.62
C GLY A 193 15.23 -12.78 -13.59
N ASP A 194 15.82 -12.94 -12.40
CA ASP A 194 17.22 -13.29 -12.23
C ASP A 194 17.43 -14.80 -12.43
N GLY A 195 18.40 -15.16 -13.28
CA GLY A 195 18.75 -16.54 -13.59
C GLY A 195 17.79 -17.28 -14.54
N ASP A 196 16.81 -16.58 -15.12
CA ASP A 196 15.83 -17.15 -16.06
C ASP A 196 15.65 -16.21 -17.26
N ASP A 197 16.21 -16.59 -18.42
CA ASP A 197 16.17 -15.77 -19.63
C ASP A 197 14.85 -15.83 -20.40
N ASP A 198 14.00 -16.81 -20.07
CA ASP A 198 12.71 -17.01 -20.72
C ASP A 198 11.62 -16.13 -20.11
N VAL A 199 11.80 -15.66 -18.86
CA VAL A 199 10.87 -14.73 -18.22
C VAL A 199 10.91 -13.36 -18.90
N LYS A 200 9.77 -13.00 -19.48
CA LYS A 200 9.54 -11.74 -20.18
C LYS A 200 8.35 -11.01 -19.57
N PHE A 201 8.42 -9.68 -19.56
CA PHE A 201 7.43 -8.82 -18.93
C PHE A 201 6.68 -7.99 -19.97
N LEU A 202 5.39 -7.82 -19.75
CA LEU A 202 4.54 -6.81 -20.38
C LEU A 202 4.23 -5.74 -19.33
N VAL A 203 4.55 -4.49 -19.62
CA VAL A 203 4.29 -3.35 -18.75
C VAL A 203 3.29 -2.44 -19.45
N ILE A 204 2.36 -1.90 -18.68
CA ILE A 204 1.50 -0.82 -19.15
C ILE A 204 2.01 0.46 -18.50
N ALA A 205 2.28 1.49 -19.29
CA ALA A 205 2.74 2.77 -18.76
C ALA A 205 1.69 3.38 -17.81
N ASP A 206 2.12 3.91 -16.67
CA ASP A 206 1.23 4.48 -15.65
C ASP A 206 0.41 5.63 -16.24
N GLU A 207 1.03 6.51 -17.02
CA GLU A 207 0.38 7.66 -17.66
C GLU A 207 -0.74 7.22 -18.60
N GLY A 208 -0.53 6.11 -19.32
CA GLY A 208 -1.52 5.50 -20.21
C GLY A 208 -2.64 4.74 -19.51
N ALA A 209 -2.46 4.44 -18.23
CA ALA A 209 -3.39 3.65 -17.42
C ALA A 209 -4.19 4.50 -16.42
N GLN A 210 -3.97 5.81 -16.41
CA GLN A 210 -4.52 6.77 -15.45
C GLN A 210 -5.23 7.91 -16.17
N MET A 211 -6.36 8.37 -15.64
CA MET A 211 -7.08 9.51 -16.21
C MET A 211 -6.20 10.76 -16.25
N ARG A 212 -6.20 11.49 -17.34
CA ARG A 212 -5.50 12.78 -17.42
C ARG A 212 -6.17 13.78 -16.47
N PHE A 213 -5.36 14.59 -15.79
CA PHE A 213 -5.84 15.81 -15.14
C PHE A 213 -6.04 16.90 -16.21
N PRO A 214 -7.20 17.55 -16.27
CA PRO A 214 -7.37 18.76 -17.07
C PRO A 214 -6.31 19.81 -16.69
N ASP A 215 -5.82 20.55 -17.67
CA ASP A 215 -4.69 21.47 -17.48
C ASP A 215 -5.03 22.63 -16.52
N ASP A 216 -6.33 22.90 -16.35
CA ASP A 216 -6.92 23.92 -15.49
C ASP A 216 -7.40 23.40 -14.13
N GLU A 217 -7.28 22.09 -13.86
CA GLU A 217 -7.72 21.49 -12.60
C GLU A 217 -6.54 21.02 -11.73
N PRO A 218 -6.64 21.19 -10.38
CA PRO A 218 -5.62 20.68 -9.49
C PRO A 218 -5.56 19.15 -9.56
N ALA A 219 -4.34 18.61 -9.53
CA ALA A 219 -4.12 17.18 -9.45
C ALA A 219 -4.57 16.57 -8.10
N THR A 220 -4.80 17.41 -7.09
CA THR A 220 -5.20 17.00 -5.74
C THR A 220 -6.64 17.35 -5.44
N ILE A 221 -7.28 16.54 -4.60
CA ILE A 221 -8.65 16.77 -4.13
C ILE A 221 -8.62 17.63 -2.86
N GLY A 222 -9.44 18.69 -2.85
CA GLY A 222 -9.65 19.55 -1.68
C GLY A 222 -10.08 18.80 -0.43
N THR A 223 -10.06 19.50 0.70
CA THR A 223 -10.46 18.99 2.03
C THR A 223 -11.76 19.60 2.53
N ASP A 224 -12.41 20.46 1.74
CA ASP A 224 -13.70 21.02 2.10
C ASP A 224 -14.82 19.97 2.02
N ARG A 225 -15.95 20.27 2.64
CA ARG A 225 -17.08 19.35 2.76
C ARG A 225 -17.65 18.89 1.41
N GLU A 226 -17.50 19.68 0.35
CA GLU A 226 -18.05 19.37 -0.97
C GLU A 226 -17.03 18.67 -1.90
N ALA A 227 -15.75 18.63 -1.51
CA ALA A 227 -14.68 17.96 -2.25
C ALA A 227 -14.96 16.48 -2.56
N HIS A 228 -15.79 15.81 -1.74
CA HIS A 228 -16.22 14.43 -1.99
C HIS A 228 -16.87 14.25 -3.37
N ARG A 229 -17.58 15.26 -3.91
CA ARG A 229 -18.23 15.14 -5.23
C ARG A 229 -17.21 14.97 -6.34
N VAL A 230 -16.16 15.78 -6.34
CA VAL A 230 -15.06 15.69 -7.31
C VAL A 230 -14.31 14.37 -7.10
N ALA A 231 -14.02 14.02 -5.85
CA ALA A 231 -13.32 12.79 -5.51
C ALA A 231 -14.06 11.54 -6.05
N ILE A 232 -15.37 11.43 -5.80
CA ILE A 232 -16.19 10.30 -6.25
C ILE A 232 -16.26 10.26 -7.78
N ALA A 233 -16.49 11.41 -8.44
CA ALA A 233 -16.57 11.47 -9.89
C ALA A 233 -15.24 11.00 -10.54
N ARG A 234 -14.10 11.50 -10.02
CA ARG A 234 -12.76 11.09 -10.47
C ARG A 234 -12.49 9.61 -10.17
N HIS A 235 -12.92 9.11 -9.01
CA HIS A 235 -12.77 7.70 -8.64
C HIS A 235 -13.46 6.77 -9.65
N LEU A 236 -14.70 7.07 -10.02
CA LEU A 236 -15.47 6.26 -10.97
C LEU A 236 -14.90 6.32 -12.40
N GLN A 237 -14.36 7.47 -12.81
CA GLN A 237 -13.66 7.60 -14.09
C GLN A 237 -12.38 6.77 -14.13
N GLU A 238 -11.57 6.86 -13.07
CA GLU A 238 -10.33 6.09 -12.92
C GLU A 238 -10.61 4.58 -12.92
N ASP A 239 -11.63 4.15 -12.16
CA ASP A 239 -12.08 2.76 -12.09
C ASP A 239 -12.54 2.22 -13.46
N LYS A 240 -13.31 3.02 -14.23
CA LYS A 240 -13.72 2.63 -15.58
C LYS A 240 -12.51 2.42 -16.51
N LEU A 241 -11.56 3.35 -16.54
CA LEU A 241 -10.34 3.21 -17.32
C LEU A 241 -9.52 1.99 -16.86
N ARG A 242 -9.35 1.84 -15.54
CA ARG A 242 -8.58 0.75 -14.92
C ARG A 242 -9.09 -0.61 -15.31
N ARG A 243 -10.41 -0.85 -15.23
CA ARG A 243 -11.00 -2.14 -15.62
C ARG A 243 -10.67 -2.50 -17.06
N THR A 244 -10.83 -1.57 -17.99
CA THR A 244 -10.54 -1.83 -19.41
C THR A 244 -9.06 -2.06 -19.64
N THR A 245 -8.19 -1.20 -19.08
CA THR A 245 -6.73 -1.33 -19.18
C THR A 245 -6.23 -2.67 -18.64
N VAL A 246 -6.69 -3.08 -17.45
CA VAL A 246 -6.25 -4.33 -16.82
C VAL A 246 -6.80 -5.54 -17.56
N ARG A 247 -8.08 -5.52 -17.96
CA ARG A 247 -8.67 -6.59 -18.77
C ARG A 247 -7.89 -6.82 -20.07
N ASN A 248 -7.60 -5.74 -20.80
CA ASN A 248 -6.85 -5.78 -22.04
C ASN A 248 -5.39 -6.20 -21.81
N GLY A 249 -4.78 -5.69 -20.73
CA GLY A 249 -3.43 -6.06 -20.30
C GLY A 249 -3.27 -7.54 -20.01
N LEU A 250 -4.21 -8.15 -19.29
CA LEU A 250 -4.21 -9.59 -18.99
C LEU A 250 -4.31 -10.43 -20.26
N ALA A 251 -5.22 -10.08 -21.16
CA ALA A 251 -5.40 -10.79 -22.42
C ALA A 251 -4.18 -10.64 -23.34
N LEU A 252 -3.60 -9.43 -23.44
CA LEU A 252 -2.39 -9.20 -24.21
C LEU A 252 -1.17 -9.92 -23.61
N ALA A 253 -0.98 -9.87 -22.29
CA ALA A 253 0.08 -10.59 -21.59
C ALA A 253 0.00 -12.10 -21.85
N LYS A 254 -1.22 -12.66 -21.76
CA LYS A 254 -1.48 -14.07 -22.08
C LYS A 254 -1.16 -14.42 -23.53
N ALA A 255 -1.60 -13.59 -24.48
CA ALA A 255 -1.33 -13.79 -25.90
C ALA A 255 0.17 -13.75 -26.25
N LEU A 256 0.92 -12.88 -25.56
CA LEU A 256 2.36 -12.71 -25.78
C LEU A 256 3.23 -13.67 -24.94
N GLY A 257 2.64 -14.47 -24.05
CA GLY A 257 3.38 -15.31 -23.11
C GLY A 257 4.26 -14.51 -22.15
N ARG A 258 3.78 -13.36 -21.66
CA ARG A 258 4.54 -12.44 -20.80
C ARG A 258 3.89 -12.29 -19.43
N VAL A 259 4.70 -12.10 -18.41
CA VAL A 259 4.27 -11.72 -17.05
C VAL A 259 3.77 -10.27 -17.10
N LEU A 260 2.54 -10.03 -16.64
CA LEU A 260 1.96 -8.68 -16.61
C LEU A 260 2.48 -7.89 -15.41
N VAL A 261 3.20 -6.80 -15.64
CA VAL A 261 3.44 -5.78 -14.61
C VAL A 261 2.25 -4.83 -14.60
N LEU A 262 1.50 -4.84 -13.50
CA LEU A 262 0.32 -4.00 -13.37
C LEU A 262 0.71 -2.52 -13.28
N PRO A 263 -0.01 -1.61 -13.97
CA PRO A 263 0.23 -0.18 -13.79
C PRO A 263 -0.18 0.25 -12.38
N ARG A 264 0.35 1.37 -11.90
CA ARG A 264 -0.09 2.01 -10.64
C ARG A 264 -1.53 2.47 -10.76
N ALA A 265 -2.35 2.09 -9.78
CA ALA A 265 -3.72 2.57 -9.67
C ALA A 265 -3.77 3.87 -8.84
N ARG A 266 -4.77 4.72 -9.09
CA ARG A 266 -5.06 5.90 -8.24
C ARG A 266 -6.41 5.76 -7.58
N CYS A 267 -6.45 6.04 -6.27
CA CYS A 267 -7.69 6.08 -5.51
C CYS A 267 -7.95 7.50 -5.02
N TYR A 268 -9.19 7.94 -5.20
CA TYR A 268 -9.67 9.27 -4.83
C TYR A 268 -10.57 9.23 -3.61
N CYS A 269 -10.90 8.04 -3.11
CA CYS A 269 -11.55 7.84 -1.84
C CYS A 269 -10.85 6.74 -1.09
N ASP A 270 -10.72 6.94 0.21
CA ASP A 270 -10.16 5.98 1.14
C ASP A 270 -11.08 4.75 1.26
N LYS A 271 -10.53 3.63 1.73
CA LYS A 271 -11.28 2.40 2.01
C LYS A 271 -11.07 2.05 3.48
N ILE A 272 -12.14 2.17 4.26
CA ILE A 272 -12.18 1.83 5.68
C ILE A 272 -13.60 1.39 6.08
N TRP A 273 -13.76 0.72 7.22
CA TRP A 273 -15.06 0.24 7.75
C TRP A 273 -15.92 1.35 8.40
N ASN A 274 -15.67 2.62 8.08
CA ASN A 274 -16.32 3.78 8.70
C ASN A 274 -16.72 4.81 7.64
N ASN A 275 -17.58 5.76 8.02
CA ASN A 275 -17.97 6.86 7.16
C ASN A 275 -16.76 7.74 6.81
N LEU A 276 -16.67 8.14 5.55
CA LEU A 276 -15.61 9.02 5.08
C LEU A 276 -16.05 10.49 5.18
N ASN A 277 -15.12 11.37 5.51
CA ASN A 277 -15.26 12.82 5.40
C ASN A 277 -14.46 13.32 4.21
N ALA A 278 -15.10 13.98 3.24
CA ALA A 278 -14.44 14.41 2.00
C ALA A 278 -13.59 13.29 1.35
N CYS A 279 -14.13 12.05 1.34
CA CYS A 279 -13.45 10.84 0.86
C CYS A 279 -12.20 10.38 1.63
N ARG A 280 -12.02 10.82 2.88
CA ARG A 280 -10.93 10.41 3.79
C ARG A 280 -11.47 9.77 5.07
N ALA A 281 -10.73 8.81 5.63
CA ALA A 281 -11.09 8.22 6.91
C ALA A 281 -11.01 9.26 8.06
N PRO A 282 -11.86 9.15 9.10
CA PRO A 282 -11.77 9.97 10.29
C PRO A 282 -10.40 9.84 10.98
N GLY A 283 -9.76 10.97 11.30
CA GLY A 283 -8.38 11.06 11.77
C GLY A 283 -7.34 11.22 10.66
N ALA A 284 -7.66 10.93 9.40
CA ALA A 284 -6.76 11.11 8.27
C ALA A 284 -7.22 12.26 7.33
N GLU A 285 -7.98 13.22 7.82
CA GLU A 285 -8.63 14.25 6.99
C GLU A 285 -7.64 15.13 6.21
N THR A 286 -6.36 15.15 6.61
CA THR A 286 -5.31 15.93 5.98
C THR A 286 -4.48 15.17 4.94
N PHE A 287 -4.67 13.86 4.75
CA PHE A 287 -3.84 13.13 3.79
C PHE A 287 -4.17 13.50 2.34
N THR A 288 -3.19 13.39 1.44
CA THR A 288 -3.36 13.84 0.05
C THR A 288 -4.12 12.82 -0.78
N LEU A 289 -5.13 13.29 -1.53
CA LEU A 289 -5.85 12.53 -2.53
C LEU A 289 -5.56 13.12 -3.93
N PRO A 290 -5.43 12.31 -4.99
CA PRO A 290 -5.43 10.86 -4.97
C PRO A 290 -4.12 10.28 -4.43
N TYR A 291 -4.16 8.99 -4.05
CA TYR A 291 -2.98 8.23 -3.62
C TYR A 291 -2.79 6.98 -4.49
N ALA A 292 -1.57 6.42 -4.45
CA ALA A 292 -1.27 5.16 -5.12
C ALA A 292 -2.09 4.03 -4.47
N CYS A 293 -3.07 3.51 -5.22
CA CYS A 293 -4.05 2.60 -4.66
C CYS A 293 -3.46 1.19 -4.46
N PRO A 294 -3.57 0.64 -3.26
CA PRO A 294 -3.18 -0.73 -2.97
C PRO A 294 -4.05 -1.73 -3.73
N MET A 295 -3.46 -2.88 -4.11
CA MET A 295 -4.20 -3.89 -4.86
C MET A 295 -5.38 -4.47 -4.06
N ASP A 296 -5.24 -4.65 -2.75
CA ASP A 296 -6.29 -5.13 -1.86
C ASP A 296 -7.48 -4.16 -1.71
N HIS A 297 -7.33 -2.91 -2.16
CA HIS A 297 -8.45 -1.98 -2.18
C HIS A 297 -9.42 -2.27 -3.32
N ILE A 298 -8.90 -2.65 -4.49
CA ILE A 298 -9.64 -2.65 -5.76
C ILE A 298 -9.75 -4.02 -6.43
N TYR A 299 -9.05 -5.04 -5.93
CA TYR A 299 -9.12 -6.41 -6.45
C TYR A 299 -9.55 -7.43 -5.40
N ASP A 300 -10.28 -8.45 -5.85
CA ASP A 300 -10.47 -9.69 -5.09
C ASP A 300 -9.17 -10.52 -5.20
N LEU A 301 -8.25 -10.31 -4.25
CA LEU A 301 -6.95 -10.96 -4.27
C LEU A 301 -7.04 -12.49 -4.17
N PRO A 302 -7.85 -13.10 -3.28
CA PRO A 302 -7.99 -14.55 -3.25
C PRO A 302 -8.39 -15.13 -4.61
N ARG A 303 -9.41 -14.54 -5.27
CA ARG A 303 -9.85 -14.99 -6.59
C ARG A 303 -8.77 -14.77 -7.65
N TRP A 304 -8.10 -13.62 -7.61
CA TRP A 304 -7.02 -13.28 -8.54
C TRP A 304 -5.88 -14.30 -8.49
N PHE A 305 -5.38 -14.60 -7.29
CA PHE A 305 -4.29 -15.57 -7.10
C PHE A 305 -4.69 -17.00 -7.45
N ASP A 306 -5.92 -17.39 -7.15
CA ASP A 306 -6.48 -18.68 -7.53
C ASP A 306 -6.56 -18.83 -9.07
N ASP A 307 -7.00 -17.79 -9.79
CA ASP A 307 -7.02 -17.81 -11.25
C ASP A 307 -5.63 -17.82 -11.90
N VAL A 308 -4.64 -17.16 -11.29
CA VAL A 308 -3.23 -17.29 -11.72
C VAL A 308 -2.74 -18.72 -11.50
N GLY A 309 -2.99 -19.30 -10.31
CA GLY A 309 -2.57 -20.67 -9.98
C GLY A 309 -3.20 -21.75 -10.88
N ARG A 310 -4.38 -21.49 -11.45
CA ARG A 310 -5.03 -22.36 -12.43
C ARG A 310 -4.67 -22.07 -13.89
N GLY A 311 -3.81 -21.08 -14.16
CA GLY A 311 -3.47 -20.66 -15.53
C GLY A 311 -4.61 -19.98 -16.29
N VAL A 312 -5.67 -19.54 -15.59
CA VAL A 312 -6.75 -18.74 -16.19
C VAL A 312 -6.22 -17.36 -16.53
N LEU A 313 -5.57 -16.72 -15.57
CA LEU A 313 -4.85 -15.46 -15.74
C LEU A 313 -3.35 -15.71 -15.95
N PRO A 314 -2.64 -14.83 -16.68
CA PRO A 314 -1.19 -14.88 -16.74
C PRO A 314 -0.58 -14.54 -15.37
N ASP A 315 0.67 -14.94 -15.17
CA ASP A 315 1.47 -14.45 -14.05
C ASP A 315 1.57 -12.92 -14.08
N PHE A 316 1.76 -12.33 -12.90
CA PHE A 316 1.81 -10.89 -12.76
C PHE A 316 2.87 -10.41 -11.76
N ARG A 317 3.17 -9.12 -11.83
CA ARG A 317 3.95 -8.37 -10.84
C ARG A 317 3.22 -7.09 -10.45
N GLU A 318 3.47 -6.65 -9.23
CA GLU A 318 2.90 -5.45 -8.64
C GLU A 318 3.35 -4.16 -9.33
N PRO A 319 2.58 -3.06 -9.18
CA PRO A 319 3.03 -1.75 -9.63
C PRO A 319 4.37 -1.35 -9.01
N GLY A 320 5.27 -0.81 -9.84
CA GLY A 320 6.62 -0.42 -9.41
C GLY A 320 7.66 -1.55 -9.41
N PHE A 321 7.29 -2.79 -9.79
CA PHE A 321 8.21 -3.94 -9.83
C PHE A 321 9.55 -3.64 -10.54
N LEU A 322 9.51 -3.02 -11.72
CA LEU A 322 10.73 -2.71 -12.48
C LEU A 322 11.64 -1.65 -11.82
N SER A 323 11.15 -0.94 -10.81
CA SER A 323 11.94 -0.01 -10.00
C SER A 323 12.63 -0.70 -8.82
N ASP A 324 12.29 -1.96 -8.50
CA ASP A 324 12.95 -2.71 -7.44
C ASP A 324 14.41 -2.98 -7.82
N ALA A 325 15.31 -2.73 -6.88
CA ALA A 325 16.75 -2.89 -7.08
C ALA A 325 17.15 -4.35 -7.40
N ARG A 326 16.33 -5.33 -7.00
CA ARG A 326 16.54 -6.76 -7.25
C ARG A 326 16.18 -7.20 -8.66
N VAL A 327 15.42 -6.40 -9.42
CA VAL A 327 15.26 -6.65 -10.86
C VAL A 327 16.61 -6.41 -11.54
N PRO A 328 17.18 -7.40 -12.25
CA PRO A 328 18.48 -7.25 -12.87
C PRO A 328 18.52 -6.09 -13.87
N SER A 329 19.68 -5.44 -13.99
CA SER A 329 19.88 -4.32 -14.91
C SER A 329 19.60 -4.68 -16.36
N GLU A 330 20.00 -5.88 -16.77
CA GLU A 330 19.83 -6.48 -18.09
C GLU A 330 18.35 -6.67 -18.44
N VAL A 331 17.51 -7.04 -17.47
CA VAL A 331 16.06 -7.08 -17.62
C VAL A 331 15.51 -5.66 -17.80
N ARG A 332 15.91 -4.72 -16.93
CA ARG A 332 15.41 -3.33 -16.99
C ARG A 332 15.84 -2.58 -18.26
N ALA A 333 17.01 -2.88 -18.80
CA ALA A 333 17.58 -2.24 -19.98
C ALA A 333 17.05 -2.83 -21.30
N SER A 334 16.65 -4.11 -21.32
CA SER A 334 16.12 -4.78 -22.50
C SER A 334 14.65 -4.41 -22.74
N ARG A 335 14.41 -3.24 -23.37
CA ARG A 335 13.08 -2.67 -23.58
C ARG A 335 12.67 -2.59 -25.05
N GLY A 336 11.42 -2.96 -25.32
CA GLY A 336 10.68 -2.60 -26.52
C GLY A 336 9.42 -1.81 -26.15
N ARG A 337 8.88 -1.05 -27.08
CA ARG A 337 7.71 -0.19 -26.87
C ARG A 337 6.61 -0.50 -27.87
N ILE A 338 5.37 -0.44 -27.41
CA ILE A 338 4.16 -0.54 -28.22
C ILE A 338 3.42 0.78 -28.10
N VAL A 339 3.26 1.47 -29.22
CA VAL A 339 2.44 2.67 -29.34
C VAL A 339 1.12 2.28 -30.00
N VAL A 340 0.01 2.49 -29.29
CA VAL A 340 -1.32 2.15 -29.75
C VAL A 340 -2.01 3.39 -30.31
N ASP A 341 -2.56 3.27 -31.53
CA ASP A 341 -3.47 4.28 -32.07
C ASP A 341 -4.75 4.32 -31.22
N ARG A 342 -4.92 5.46 -30.54
CA ARG A 342 -6.01 5.69 -29.59
C ARG A 342 -7.30 6.14 -30.26
N ALA A 343 -7.33 6.33 -31.58
CA ALA A 343 -8.49 6.83 -32.33
C ALA A 343 -9.11 8.10 -31.72
N GLY A 344 -8.25 9.04 -31.30
CA GLY A 344 -8.66 10.29 -30.65
C GLY A 344 -8.99 10.19 -29.15
N ASP A 345 -8.86 9.01 -28.53
CA ASP A 345 -9.09 8.86 -27.10
C ASP A 345 -7.98 9.51 -26.26
N ALA A 346 -8.32 10.63 -25.64
CA ALA A 346 -7.44 11.44 -24.81
C ALA A 346 -7.75 11.35 -23.31
N ARG A 347 -8.52 10.34 -22.87
CA ARG A 347 -8.93 10.23 -21.46
C ARG A 347 -7.76 9.97 -20.51
N ALA A 348 -6.73 9.29 -21.00
CA ALA A 348 -5.51 8.95 -20.25
C ALA A 348 -4.34 9.83 -20.69
N GLY A 349 -3.31 9.93 -19.85
CA GLY A 349 -2.07 10.59 -20.19
C GLY A 349 -1.33 9.91 -21.34
N TYR A 350 -0.39 10.65 -21.94
CA TYR A 350 0.57 10.11 -22.90
C TYR A 350 1.92 10.01 -22.21
N PRO A 351 2.54 8.81 -22.17
CA PRO A 351 3.95 8.72 -21.84
C PRO A 351 4.77 9.68 -22.73
N ALA A 352 5.84 10.25 -22.17
CA ALA A 352 6.69 11.20 -22.91
C ALA A 352 7.27 10.58 -24.20
N TRP A 353 7.47 9.26 -24.21
CA TRP A 353 7.97 8.51 -25.35
C TRP A 353 6.90 8.17 -26.41
N SER A 354 5.61 8.41 -26.15
CA SER A 354 4.52 8.17 -27.10
C SER A 354 3.89 9.45 -27.66
N SER A 355 4.11 10.60 -27.00
CA SER A 355 3.59 11.91 -27.41
C SER A 355 4.51 12.58 -28.44
N GLY A 356 4.41 12.14 -29.68
CA GLY A 356 5.16 12.71 -30.80
C GLY A 356 4.75 12.08 -32.11
N GLY A 357 3.71 12.64 -32.75
CA GLY A 357 3.40 12.33 -34.13
C GLY A 357 4.60 12.70 -35.01
N GLY A 358 5.41 11.70 -35.39
CA GLY A 358 6.37 11.83 -36.49
C GLY A 358 7.87 11.79 -36.19
N GLY A 359 8.33 11.58 -34.94
CA GLY A 359 9.77 11.55 -34.64
C GLY A 359 10.42 10.16 -34.65
N ASP A 360 9.84 9.22 -33.90
CA ASP A 360 10.46 7.89 -33.68
C ASP A 360 9.82 6.82 -34.59
N ALA A 361 9.59 7.16 -35.86
CA ALA A 361 9.11 6.18 -36.83
C ALA A 361 10.13 5.06 -37.10
N GLU A 362 11.40 5.26 -36.71
CA GLU A 362 12.52 4.38 -37.06
C GLU A 362 13.35 3.87 -35.86
N ALA A 363 12.87 4.02 -34.62
CA ALA A 363 13.54 3.34 -33.50
C ALA A 363 13.27 1.83 -33.61
N GLU A 364 14.32 1.02 -33.76
CA GLU A 364 14.27 -0.45 -33.93
C GLU A 364 13.43 -1.17 -32.85
N ASP A 365 13.22 -0.51 -31.71
CA ASP A 365 12.54 -1.06 -30.54
C ASP A 365 11.09 -0.56 -30.36
N VAL A 366 10.48 0.07 -31.37
CA VAL A 366 9.11 0.60 -31.32
C VAL A 366 8.21 -0.07 -32.34
N VAL A 367 7.09 -0.62 -31.87
CA VAL A 367 6.02 -1.19 -32.69
C VAL A 367 4.77 -0.34 -32.57
N ARG A 368 4.05 -0.14 -33.67
CA ARG A 368 2.78 0.58 -33.70
C ARG A 368 1.62 -0.38 -33.95
N LEU A 369 0.58 -0.29 -33.14
CA LEU A 369 -0.65 -1.05 -33.29
C LEU A 369 -1.79 -0.11 -33.64
N ARG A 370 -2.57 -0.48 -34.67
CA ARG A 370 -3.79 0.24 -35.06
C ARG A 370 -4.85 0.13 -33.97
N HIS A 371 -5.81 1.04 -33.98
CA HIS A 371 -7.02 0.90 -33.18
C HIS A 371 -7.77 -0.40 -33.54
N GLY A 372 -8.32 -1.09 -32.55
CA GLY A 372 -9.05 -2.36 -32.76
C GLY A 372 -8.17 -3.54 -33.11
N PHE A 373 -6.87 -3.50 -32.77
CA PHE A 373 -5.97 -4.62 -33.03
C PHE A 373 -6.41 -5.88 -32.26
N THR A 374 -6.12 -7.04 -32.86
CA THR A 374 -6.40 -8.35 -32.25
C THR A 374 -5.19 -8.91 -31.51
N ALA A 375 -5.38 -10.00 -30.75
CA ALA A 375 -4.26 -10.73 -30.17
C ALA A 375 -3.27 -11.23 -31.24
N ALA A 376 -3.76 -11.66 -32.41
CA ALA A 376 -2.94 -12.09 -33.53
C ALA A 376 -2.13 -10.93 -34.13
N ASP A 377 -2.76 -9.76 -34.29
CA ASP A 377 -2.07 -8.53 -34.74
C ASP A 377 -0.92 -8.18 -33.79
N ALA A 378 -1.16 -8.26 -32.47
CA ALA A 378 -0.14 -8.00 -31.47
C ALA A 378 1.02 -9.02 -31.50
N VAL A 379 0.72 -10.32 -31.60
CA VAL A 379 1.76 -11.36 -31.70
C VAL A 379 2.63 -11.16 -32.94
N ALA A 380 2.00 -10.90 -34.09
CA ALA A 380 2.73 -10.67 -35.34
C ALA A 380 3.62 -9.42 -35.27
N ALA A 381 3.08 -8.30 -34.77
CA ALA A 381 3.80 -7.04 -34.71
C ALA A 381 4.94 -7.07 -33.67
N THR A 382 4.75 -7.76 -32.55
CA THR A 382 5.75 -7.86 -31.48
C THR A 382 6.82 -8.92 -31.72
N ALA A 383 6.77 -9.65 -32.83
CA ALA A 383 7.85 -10.56 -33.23
C ALA A 383 9.19 -9.83 -33.37
N ALA A 384 9.19 -8.56 -33.81
CA ALA A 384 10.37 -7.71 -33.84
C ALA A 384 10.95 -7.41 -32.44
N LEU A 385 10.12 -7.50 -31.40
CA LEU A 385 10.49 -7.29 -30.00
C LEU A 385 10.71 -8.61 -29.23
N ALA A 386 10.85 -9.75 -29.93
CA ALA A 386 10.96 -11.05 -29.30
C ALA A 386 12.19 -11.18 -28.39
N SER A 387 13.29 -10.48 -28.69
CA SER A 387 14.51 -10.42 -27.88
C SER A 387 14.38 -9.53 -26.64
N LYS A 388 13.34 -8.71 -26.55
CA LYS A 388 13.16 -7.75 -25.45
C LYS A 388 12.55 -8.41 -24.22
N ARG A 389 13.25 -8.28 -23.08
CA ARG A 389 12.81 -8.80 -21.77
C ARG A 389 11.62 -8.02 -21.24
N VAL A 390 11.52 -6.73 -21.55
CA VAL A 390 10.40 -5.86 -21.19
C VAL A 390 9.79 -5.28 -22.46
N VAL A 391 8.47 -5.41 -22.59
CA VAL A 391 7.69 -4.68 -23.61
C VAL A 391 6.73 -3.74 -22.89
N GLU A 392 6.80 -2.46 -23.20
CA GLU A 392 6.01 -1.41 -22.56
C GLU A 392 4.94 -0.89 -23.53
N VAL A 393 3.67 -0.93 -23.11
CA VAL A 393 2.52 -0.46 -23.91
C VAL A 393 2.06 0.89 -23.39
N ASP A 394 1.85 1.83 -24.30
CA ASP A 394 1.51 3.19 -23.93
C ASP A 394 0.03 3.37 -23.56
N TYR A 395 -0.89 2.53 -24.06
CA TYR A 395 -2.33 2.65 -23.82
C TYR A 395 -3.09 1.36 -24.11
N LEU A 396 -4.01 1.00 -23.22
CA LEU A 396 -4.95 -0.11 -23.40
C LEU A 396 -6.37 0.22 -22.87
N GLY A 397 -6.67 1.51 -22.68
CA GLY A 397 -7.83 1.97 -21.91
C GLY A 397 -9.17 2.06 -22.65
N GLY A 398 -9.17 1.96 -23.98
CA GLY A 398 -10.40 2.01 -24.77
C GLY A 398 -11.05 0.64 -24.93
N ALA A 399 -12.38 0.58 -24.88
CA ALA A 399 -13.13 -0.68 -25.00
C ALA A 399 -12.89 -1.37 -26.35
N GLU A 400 -12.75 -0.57 -27.40
CA GLU A 400 -12.50 -0.99 -28.79
C GLU A 400 -11.02 -0.91 -29.17
N THR A 401 -10.13 -0.50 -28.24
CA THR A 401 -8.70 -0.41 -28.51
C THR A 401 -8.09 -1.79 -28.81
N PHE A 402 -8.59 -2.84 -28.14
CA PHE A 402 -8.09 -4.21 -28.26
C PHE A 402 -9.25 -5.21 -28.33
N CYS A 403 -9.28 -5.97 -29.42
CA CYS A 403 -10.33 -6.96 -29.76
C CYS A 403 -9.75 -8.38 -29.68
N GLY A 404 -9.21 -8.77 -28.54
CA GLY A 404 -8.55 -10.06 -28.35
C GLY A 404 -9.29 -11.05 -27.44
N PHE A 405 -10.62 -11.00 -27.42
CA PHE A 405 -11.46 -11.94 -26.67
C PHE A 405 -12.12 -12.95 -27.60
#